data_AF-A0A662P7D1-F1
#
_entry.id   AF-A0A662P7D1-F1
#
_cell.length_a   1.000
_cell.length_b   1.000
_cell.length_c   1.000
_cell.angle_alpha   90.00
_cell.angle_beta   90.00
_cell.angle_gamma   90.00
#
_symmetry.space_group_name_H-M   'P 1'
#
loop_
_entity.id
_entity.type
_entity.pdbx_description
1 polymer ?
#
loop_
_entity_poly.entity_id
_entity_poly.type
_entity_poly.pdbx_seq_one_letter_code
_entity_poly.pdbx_strand_id
1 'polypeptide(L)'
;MLKVLEEKAREFEIEFDRSELNAGWKDHSDFLKKYPYRERPELIDELTPDKLYKKGAKDYFFLWIEHKTRSLGAIFTYGGSVYPNAVAKIDIFKSLLKIVVDDSRRLSEKIDAEWDRIKGFGGDRLIAKKIVFLYYPKEVLPIFKTEHLEYFARSLEYNLDECAKEYWNKSYKDLSIGEKYELLNELLLRIKKSVDRMKDWDNAYFARFLYHTYPIKKLSKMIPKKAIKPLIQEWRMLFEPIDELGVAFLFAMYHKELGFPYIVKVSNKFPDVTAIDKNGESVTIELEYRASDFIAHGHAQDECDYIVCWENDLEAALEGFPQIIALKDKLKERS
;
A
#
# COMPACT_ATOMS: atom_id res chain seq x y z
N MET A 1 -2.30 26.75 20.54
CA MET A 1 -2.18 26.08 19.24
C MET A 1 -1.49 26.93 18.17
N LEU A 2 -2.08 28.03 17.66
CA LEU A 2 -1.53 28.79 16.52
C LEU A 2 -0.09 29.28 16.70
N LYS A 3 0.27 29.84 17.87
CA LYS A 3 1.66 30.25 18.17
C LYS A 3 2.67 29.09 18.11
N VAL A 4 2.25 27.88 18.51
CA VAL A 4 3.10 26.68 18.46
C VAL A 4 3.29 26.24 17.01
N LEU A 5 2.24 26.35 16.19
CA LEU A 5 2.33 26.05 14.74
C LEU A 5 3.21 27.07 14.02
N GLU A 6 3.15 28.35 14.39
CA GLU A 6 4.00 29.41 13.84
C GLU A 6 5.49 29.10 14.04
N GLU A 7 5.86 28.66 15.24
CA GLU A 7 7.24 28.32 15.58
C GLU A 7 7.70 27.05 14.85
N LYS A 8 6.85 26.02 14.81
CA LYS A 8 7.14 24.80 14.04
C LYS A 8 7.26 25.07 12.54
N ALA A 9 6.46 25.99 11.99
CA ALA A 9 6.58 26.42 10.60
C ALA A 9 7.95 27.06 10.35
N ARG A 10 8.39 27.94 11.24
CA ARG A 10 9.68 28.61 11.16
C ARG A 10 10.84 27.61 11.15
N GLU A 11 10.80 26.60 12.01
CA GLU A 11 11.80 25.53 12.05
C GLU A 11 11.78 24.70 10.76
N PHE A 12 10.60 24.29 10.31
CA PHE A 12 10.42 23.52 9.07
C PHE A 12 10.92 24.26 7.82
N GLU A 13 10.75 25.59 7.73
CA GLU A 13 11.26 26.40 6.62
C GLU A 13 12.78 26.38 6.50
N ILE A 14 13.48 26.23 7.63
CA ILE A 14 14.95 26.16 7.67
C ILE A 14 15.42 24.76 7.26
N GLU A 15 14.72 23.72 7.72
CA GLU A 15 15.15 22.33 7.54
C GLU A 15 14.74 21.73 6.20
N PHE A 16 13.63 22.16 5.61
CA PHE A 16 13.03 21.47 4.47
C PHE A 16 13.52 22.01 3.12
N ASP A 17 14.20 21.15 2.35
CA ASP A 17 14.55 21.43 0.96
C ASP A 17 13.32 21.33 0.03
N ARG A 18 12.99 22.43 -0.65
CA ARG A 18 11.86 22.52 -1.60
C ARG A 18 12.19 22.05 -3.02
N SER A 19 13.43 21.64 -3.31
CA SER A 19 13.87 21.27 -4.67
C SER A 19 12.98 20.22 -5.33
N GLU A 20 12.62 19.15 -4.61
CA GLU A 20 11.76 18.07 -5.12
C GLU A 20 10.32 18.56 -5.39
N LEU A 21 9.78 19.43 -4.53
CA LEU A 21 8.46 20.03 -4.72
C LEU A 21 8.44 20.98 -5.92
N ASN A 22 9.49 21.79 -6.10
CA ASN A 22 9.61 22.71 -7.23
C ASN A 22 9.67 21.95 -8.56
N ALA A 23 10.42 20.84 -8.61
CA ALA A 23 10.40 19.93 -9.76
C ALA A 23 9.01 19.34 -10.00
N GLY A 24 8.32 18.92 -8.92
CA GLY A 24 6.94 18.43 -8.99
C GLY A 24 5.95 19.44 -9.56
N TRP A 25 6.04 20.71 -9.19
CA TRP A 25 5.19 21.77 -9.72
C TRP A 25 5.48 22.06 -11.20
N LYS A 26 6.73 21.90 -11.64
CA LYS A 26 7.06 21.94 -13.07
C LYS A 26 6.39 20.79 -13.83
N ASP A 27 6.49 19.57 -13.33
CA ASP A 27 5.84 18.39 -13.92
C ASP A 27 4.30 18.52 -13.91
N HIS A 28 3.73 19.13 -12.86
CA HIS A 28 2.29 19.42 -12.78
C HIS A 28 1.84 20.43 -13.85
N SER A 29 2.61 21.51 -14.06
CA SER A 29 2.34 22.45 -15.16
C SER A 29 2.35 21.74 -16.52
N ASP A 30 3.30 20.83 -16.75
CA ASP A 30 3.36 20.09 -18.01
C ASP A 30 2.23 19.05 -18.14
N PHE A 31 1.79 18.46 -17.02
CA PHE A 31 0.58 17.64 -16.97
C PHE A 31 -0.66 18.43 -17.42
N LEU A 32 -0.87 19.64 -16.89
CA LEU A 32 -2.04 20.46 -17.25
C LEU A 32 -2.01 20.91 -18.71
N LYS A 33 -0.84 21.27 -19.25
CA LYS A 33 -0.70 21.57 -20.70
C LYS A 33 -1.09 20.37 -21.57
N LYS A 34 -0.79 19.16 -21.10
CA LYS A 34 -1.03 17.92 -21.85
C LYS A 34 -2.45 17.41 -21.74
N TYR A 35 -3.06 17.57 -20.56
CA TYR A 35 -4.40 17.13 -20.26
C TYR A 35 -5.21 18.30 -19.66
N PRO A 36 -5.50 19.36 -20.45
CA PRO A 36 -6.16 20.58 -19.98
C PRO A 36 -7.67 20.36 -19.82
N TYR A 37 -8.06 19.28 -19.14
CA TYR A 37 -9.44 18.81 -19.08
C TYR A 37 -10.33 19.70 -18.21
N ARG A 38 -9.76 20.51 -17.32
CA ARG A 38 -10.52 21.52 -16.57
C ARG A 38 -10.88 22.72 -17.44
N GLU A 39 -9.93 23.24 -18.22
CA GLU A 39 -10.21 24.33 -19.16
C GLU A 39 -10.97 23.88 -20.41
N ARG A 40 -10.75 22.62 -20.82
CA ARG A 40 -11.29 22.02 -22.05
C ARG A 40 -11.83 20.60 -21.81
N PRO A 41 -12.98 20.46 -21.11
CA PRO A 41 -13.55 19.15 -20.79
C PRO A 41 -13.90 18.29 -22.01
N GLU A 42 -14.14 18.90 -23.16
CA GLU A 42 -14.43 18.20 -24.42
C GLU A 42 -13.26 17.30 -24.87
N LEU A 43 -12.02 17.65 -24.51
CA LEU A 43 -10.83 16.86 -24.85
C LEU A 43 -10.77 15.51 -24.12
N ILE A 44 -11.58 15.31 -23.08
CA ILE A 44 -11.69 14.00 -22.40
C ILE A 44 -12.19 12.94 -23.40
N ASP A 45 -13.03 13.33 -24.36
CA ASP A 45 -13.59 12.39 -25.35
C ASP A 45 -12.51 11.87 -26.32
N GLU A 46 -11.43 12.61 -26.51
CA GLU A 46 -10.27 12.24 -27.33
C GLU A 46 -9.27 11.31 -26.62
N LEU A 47 -9.51 10.99 -25.34
CA LEU A 47 -8.65 10.09 -24.57
C LEU A 47 -8.76 8.66 -25.13
N THR A 48 -7.67 8.14 -25.68
CA THR A 48 -7.58 6.79 -26.23
C THR A 48 -7.02 5.81 -25.20
N PRO A 49 -7.22 4.48 -25.37
CA PRO A 49 -6.59 3.45 -24.54
C PRO A 49 -5.08 3.66 -24.33
N ASP A 50 -4.34 3.91 -25.42
CA ASP A 50 -2.89 4.11 -25.38
C ASP A 50 -2.49 5.40 -24.65
N LYS A 51 -3.27 6.47 -24.80
CA LYS A 51 -3.05 7.73 -24.06
C LYS A 51 -3.41 7.59 -22.58
N LEU A 52 -4.32 6.68 -22.22
CA LEU A 52 -4.72 6.41 -20.84
C LEU A 52 -3.67 5.56 -20.12
N TYR A 53 -3.31 4.41 -20.69
CA TYR A 53 -2.28 3.52 -20.18
C TYR A 53 -1.70 2.65 -21.29
N LYS A 54 -0.36 2.66 -21.40
CA LYS A 54 0.39 1.77 -22.30
C LYS A 54 1.66 1.29 -21.61
N LYS A 55 1.72 -0.02 -21.32
CA LYS A 55 2.88 -0.63 -20.65
C LYS A 55 4.17 -0.35 -21.44
N GLY A 56 5.20 0.16 -20.76
CA GLY A 56 6.49 0.48 -21.35
C GLY A 56 6.56 1.77 -22.17
N ALA A 57 5.43 2.46 -22.39
CA ALA A 57 5.46 3.78 -23.01
C ALA A 57 6.01 4.83 -22.03
N LYS A 58 6.66 5.85 -22.57
CA LYS A 58 7.27 6.93 -21.77
C LYS A 58 6.29 8.04 -21.40
N ASP A 59 5.04 7.93 -21.85
CA ASP A 59 4.05 8.99 -21.76
C ASP A 59 2.62 8.48 -21.95
N TYR A 60 1.82 8.55 -20.88
CA TYR A 60 0.38 8.25 -20.84
C TYR A 60 -0.20 8.80 -19.53
N PHE A 61 -1.51 9.03 -19.46
CA PHE A 61 -2.18 9.74 -18.37
C PHE A 61 -1.80 9.21 -16.99
N PHE A 62 -1.94 7.91 -16.72
CA PHE A 62 -1.60 7.34 -15.41
C PHE A 62 -0.12 7.38 -15.05
N LEU A 63 0.80 7.51 -16.02
CA LEU A 63 2.22 7.76 -15.73
C LEU A 63 2.39 9.09 -15.01
N TRP A 64 1.60 10.09 -15.41
CA TRP A 64 1.61 11.40 -14.78
C TRP A 64 1.01 11.38 -13.38
N ILE A 65 -0.13 10.69 -13.24
CA ILE A 65 -0.84 10.54 -11.96
C ILE A 65 0.04 9.85 -10.90
N GLU A 66 0.72 8.76 -11.27
CA GLU A 66 1.47 7.95 -10.29
C GLU A 66 2.94 8.35 -10.14
N HIS A 67 3.63 8.62 -11.26
CA HIS A 67 5.09 8.70 -11.26
C HIS A 67 5.63 10.10 -11.52
N LYS A 68 5.16 10.81 -12.54
CA LYS A 68 5.71 12.15 -12.87
C LYS A 68 5.39 13.17 -11.78
N THR A 69 4.17 13.14 -11.24
CA THR A 69 3.76 14.08 -10.19
C THR A 69 3.91 13.52 -8.77
N ARG A 70 4.76 12.50 -8.60
CA ARG A 70 4.94 11.76 -7.33
C ARG A 70 5.46 12.64 -6.19
N SER A 71 6.31 13.62 -6.49
CA SER A 71 6.85 14.56 -5.51
C SER A 71 5.78 15.46 -4.88
N LEU A 72 4.67 15.68 -5.59
CA LEU A 72 3.45 16.33 -5.09
C LEU A 72 2.50 15.34 -4.38
N GLY A 73 3.04 14.33 -3.72
CA GLY A 73 2.28 13.28 -3.04
C GLY A 73 2.19 12.00 -3.86
N ALA A 74 2.73 10.92 -3.30
CA ALA A 74 2.71 9.60 -3.91
C ALA A 74 1.41 8.85 -3.57
N ILE A 75 0.89 8.12 -4.54
CA ILE A 75 -0.10 7.06 -4.32
C ILE A 75 0.55 5.69 -4.51
N PHE A 76 -0.08 4.66 -3.95
CA PHE A 76 0.31 3.28 -4.17
C PHE A 76 -0.86 2.53 -4.80
N THR A 77 -0.64 1.91 -5.96
CA THR A 77 -1.61 1.05 -6.63
C THR A 77 -1.19 -0.40 -6.51
N TYR A 78 -2.06 -1.26 -5.96
CA TYR A 78 -1.78 -2.68 -5.80
C TYR A 78 -1.94 -3.42 -7.15
N GLY A 79 -0.83 -3.90 -7.69
CA GLY A 79 -0.82 -4.86 -8.80
C GLY A 79 -0.87 -4.25 -10.20
N GLY A 80 -0.23 -4.93 -11.16
CA GLY A 80 -0.07 -4.47 -12.54
C GLY A 80 -1.35 -4.42 -13.38
N SER A 81 -2.54 -4.67 -12.80
CA SER A 81 -3.82 -4.74 -13.51
C SER A 81 -4.76 -3.55 -13.27
N VAL A 82 -4.43 -2.63 -12.35
CA VAL A 82 -5.30 -1.48 -12.00
C VAL A 82 -5.61 -0.60 -13.23
N TYR A 83 -4.59 -0.14 -13.95
CA TYR A 83 -4.80 0.71 -15.13
C TYR A 83 -5.32 -0.04 -16.36
N PRO A 84 -4.93 -1.30 -16.64
CA PRO A 84 -5.63 -2.12 -17.61
C PRO A 84 -7.16 -2.20 -17.37
N ASN A 85 -7.62 -2.26 -16.12
CA ASN A 85 -9.06 -2.23 -15.83
C ASN A 85 -9.72 -0.91 -16.21
N ALA A 86 -9.01 0.23 -16.04
CA ALA A 86 -9.49 1.53 -16.48
C ALA A 86 -9.54 1.64 -18.01
N VAL A 87 -8.57 1.07 -18.72
CA VAL A 87 -8.58 0.98 -20.19
C VAL A 87 -9.76 0.14 -20.68
N ALA A 88 -10.01 -1.02 -20.06
CA ALA A 88 -11.15 -1.88 -20.39
C ALA A 88 -12.51 -1.21 -20.13
N LYS A 89 -12.54 -0.18 -19.27
CA LYS A 89 -13.74 0.59 -18.89
C LYS A 89 -13.56 2.08 -19.20
N ILE A 90 -12.95 2.39 -20.34
CA ILE A 90 -12.54 3.77 -20.67
C ILE A 90 -13.71 4.75 -20.70
N ASP A 91 -14.90 4.37 -21.16
CA ASP A 91 -16.06 5.27 -21.19
C ASP A 91 -16.57 5.63 -19.79
N ILE A 92 -16.50 4.67 -18.85
CA ILE A 92 -16.77 4.93 -17.44
C ILE A 92 -15.72 5.88 -16.89
N PHE A 93 -14.43 5.63 -17.19
CA PHE A 93 -13.34 6.50 -16.74
C PHE A 93 -13.48 7.94 -17.27
N LYS A 94 -13.81 8.12 -18.56
CA LYS A 94 -14.08 9.43 -19.17
C LYS A 94 -15.23 10.14 -18.46
N SER A 95 -16.32 9.43 -18.17
CA SER A 95 -17.46 9.99 -17.43
C SER A 95 -17.06 10.45 -16.02
N LEU A 96 -16.22 9.68 -15.32
CA LEU A 96 -15.68 10.05 -14.02
C LEU A 96 -14.73 11.25 -14.10
N LEU A 97 -13.89 11.34 -15.15
CA LEU A 97 -13.06 12.53 -15.37
C LEU A 97 -13.90 13.78 -15.61
N LYS A 98 -15.00 13.69 -16.36
CA LYS A 98 -15.93 14.81 -16.57
C LYS A 98 -16.51 15.29 -15.23
N ILE A 99 -16.88 14.37 -14.34
CA ILE A 99 -17.31 14.70 -12.97
C ILE A 99 -16.18 15.39 -12.19
N VAL A 100 -14.95 14.89 -12.29
CA VAL A 100 -13.78 15.48 -11.59
C VAL A 100 -13.55 16.93 -11.99
N VAL A 101 -13.64 17.26 -13.28
CA VAL A 101 -13.27 18.60 -13.78
C VAL A 101 -14.45 19.58 -13.84
N ASP A 102 -15.64 19.16 -13.42
CA ASP A 102 -16.85 19.98 -13.38
C ASP A 102 -16.82 20.92 -12.15
N ASP A 103 -16.56 22.20 -12.37
CA ASP A 103 -16.45 23.22 -11.31
C ASP A 103 -17.76 23.48 -10.56
N SER A 104 -18.91 22.99 -11.05
CA SER A 104 -20.19 23.08 -10.33
C SER A 104 -20.34 22.05 -9.20
N ARG A 105 -19.50 21.01 -9.19
CA ARG A 105 -19.57 19.91 -8.23
C ARG A 105 -18.66 20.13 -7.03
N ARG A 106 -19.15 19.70 -5.87
CA ARG A 106 -18.38 19.69 -4.62
C ARG A 106 -17.27 18.64 -4.66
N LEU A 107 -16.30 18.79 -3.76
CA LEU A 107 -15.20 17.83 -3.62
C LEU A 107 -15.73 16.45 -3.23
N SER A 108 -16.70 16.37 -2.31
CA SER A 108 -17.31 15.10 -1.91
C SER A 108 -17.93 14.36 -3.09
N GLU A 109 -18.68 15.06 -3.96
CA GLU A 109 -19.31 14.48 -5.16
C GLU A 109 -18.29 13.93 -6.16
N LYS A 110 -17.13 14.60 -6.31
CA LYS A 110 -16.04 14.12 -7.17
C LYS A 110 -15.43 12.82 -6.65
N ILE A 111 -15.32 12.66 -5.33
CA ILE A 111 -14.72 11.49 -4.67
C ILE A 111 -15.71 10.32 -4.53
N ASP A 112 -16.98 10.62 -4.27
CA ASP A 112 -18.05 9.62 -4.11
C ASP A 112 -18.68 9.19 -5.45
N ALA A 113 -18.21 9.73 -6.57
CA ALA A 113 -18.53 9.19 -7.88
C ALA A 113 -18.23 7.67 -7.94
N GLU A 114 -18.86 6.96 -8.88
CA GLU A 114 -18.86 5.49 -8.96
C GLU A 114 -17.51 4.88 -9.42
N TRP A 115 -16.39 5.29 -8.82
CA TRP A 115 -15.03 4.83 -9.11
C TRP A 115 -14.85 3.33 -8.92
N ASP A 116 -15.59 2.70 -8.02
CA ASP A 116 -15.60 1.26 -7.77
C ASP A 116 -16.12 0.43 -8.96
N ARG A 117 -16.79 1.07 -9.94
CA ARG A 117 -17.09 0.44 -11.23
C ARG A 117 -15.82 0.06 -11.99
N ILE A 118 -14.67 0.63 -11.65
CA ILE A 118 -13.35 0.23 -12.17
C ILE A 118 -12.59 -0.50 -11.06
N LYS A 119 -12.31 -1.80 -11.26
CA LYS A 119 -11.60 -2.61 -10.27
C LYS A 119 -10.23 -2.00 -9.95
N GLY A 120 -10.01 -1.69 -8.67
CA GLY A 120 -8.79 -1.04 -8.17
C GLY A 120 -8.91 0.48 -7.92
N PHE A 121 -10.02 1.11 -8.33
CA PHE A 121 -10.27 2.55 -8.12
C PHE A 121 -11.19 2.84 -6.93
N GLY A 122 -11.77 1.79 -6.34
CA GLY A 122 -12.60 1.87 -5.14
C GLY A 122 -11.80 2.13 -3.85
N GLY A 123 -12.13 1.41 -2.78
CA GLY A 123 -11.51 1.56 -1.46
C GLY A 123 -11.52 3.01 -0.99
N ASP A 124 -10.39 3.50 -0.49
CA ASP A 124 -10.21 4.88 -0.03
C ASP A 124 -10.05 5.92 -1.18
N ARG A 125 -10.35 5.53 -2.43
CA ARG A 125 -10.39 6.41 -3.61
C ARG A 125 -9.08 7.18 -3.87
N LEU A 126 -7.93 6.56 -3.57
CA LEU A 126 -6.61 7.22 -3.66
C LEU A 126 -6.31 7.79 -5.06
N ILE A 127 -6.64 7.04 -6.11
CA ILE A 127 -6.42 7.47 -7.50
C ILE A 127 -7.31 8.68 -7.83
N ALA A 128 -8.60 8.62 -7.46
CA ALA A 128 -9.53 9.72 -7.66
C ALA A 128 -9.04 10.99 -6.95
N LYS A 129 -8.68 10.90 -5.67
CA LYS A 129 -8.16 12.02 -4.88
C LYS A 129 -6.89 12.62 -5.48
N LYS A 130 -5.98 11.79 -6.00
CA LYS A 130 -4.79 12.28 -6.72
C LYS A 130 -5.16 13.01 -7.99
N ILE A 131 -6.07 12.48 -8.81
CA ILE A 131 -6.54 13.16 -10.04
C ILE A 131 -7.19 14.50 -9.69
N VAL A 132 -8.09 14.54 -8.70
CA VAL A 132 -8.74 15.78 -8.24
C VAL A 132 -7.69 16.78 -7.77
N PHE A 133 -6.71 16.39 -6.94
CA PHE A 133 -5.64 17.27 -6.51
C PHE A 133 -4.87 17.90 -7.69
N LEU A 134 -4.58 17.14 -8.75
CA LEU A 134 -3.85 17.66 -9.89
C LEU A 134 -4.67 18.69 -10.70
N TYR A 135 -6.00 18.64 -10.68
CA TYR A 135 -6.85 19.66 -11.31
C TYR A 135 -7.25 20.81 -10.37
N TYR A 136 -7.21 20.59 -9.06
CA TYR A 136 -7.61 21.53 -8.01
C TYR A 136 -6.52 21.70 -6.93
N PRO A 137 -5.26 22.00 -7.29
CA PRO A 137 -4.13 21.97 -6.35
C PRO A 137 -4.21 23.03 -5.24
N LYS A 138 -5.00 24.08 -5.43
CA LYS A 138 -5.23 25.15 -4.44
C LYS A 138 -6.32 24.80 -3.43
N GLU A 139 -7.23 23.91 -3.81
CA GLU A 139 -8.43 23.55 -3.03
C GLU A 139 -8.25 22.20 -2.32
N VAL A 140 -7.35 21.35 -2.80
CA VAL A 140 -7.14 20.00 -2.27
C VAL A 140 -5.71 19.84 -1.76
N LEU A 141 -5.57 19.15 -0.63
CA LEU A 141 -4.30 18.74 -0.05
C LEU A 141 -3.82 17.43 -0.70
N PRO A 142 -2.52 17.29 -1.05
CA PRO A 142 -1.95 16.05 -1.57
C PRO A 142 -1.71 14.99 -0.46
N ILE A 143 -2.73 14.78 0.37
CA ILE A 143 -2.79 13.78 1.43
C ILE A 143 -3.99 12.88 1.09
N PHE A 144 -3.72 11.77 0.39
CA PHE A 144 -4.80 11.00 -0.24
C PHE A 144 -5.44 9.96 0.68
N LYS A 145 -4.71 9.48 1.69
CA LYS A 145 -5.26 8.55 2.67
C LYS A 145 -6.14 9.31 3.66
N THR A 146 -7.41 8.92 3.78
CA THR A 146 -8.35 9.54 4.73
C THR A 146 -7.83 9.40 6.16
N GLU A 147 -7.29 8.23 6.51
CA GLU A 147 -6.67 7.97 7.82
C GLU A 147 -5.59 8.99 8.20
N HIS A 148 -4.77 9.41 7.23
CA HIS A 148 -3.70 10.39 7.49
C HIS A 148 -4.27 11.79 7.73
N LEU A 149 -5.28 12.19 6.94
CA LEU A 149 -5.98 13.45 7.14
C LEU A 149 -6.66 13.49 8.52
N GLU A 150 -7.31 12.40 8.93
CA GLU A 150 -7.91 12.28 10.25
C GLU A 150 -6.86 12.38 11.37
N TYR A 151 -5.74 11.69 11.21
CA TYR A 151 -4.64 11.76 12.17
C TYR A 151 -4.14 13.19 12.34
N PHE A 152 -3.96 13.94 11.25
CA PHE A 152 -3.55 15.35 11.33
C PHE A 152 -4.62 16.24 11.95
N ALA A 153 -5.89 16.06 11.58
CA ALA A 153 -6.99 16.83 12.16
C ALA A 153 -7.08 16.61 13.68
N ARG A 154 -7.00 15.36 14.16
CA ARG A 154 -6.98 15.02 15.59
C ARG A 154 -5.71 15.55 16.28
N SER A 155 -4.56 15.50 15.61
CA SER A 155 -3.29 16.06 16.14
C SER A 155 -3.31 17.59 16.25
N LEU A 156 -4.24 18.24 15.55
CA LEU A 156 -4.56 19.66 15.62
C LEU A 156 -5.79 19.93 16.51
N GLU A 157 -6.13 18.98 17.37
CA GLU A 157 -7.19 19.10 18.40
C GLU A 157 -8.61 19.26 17.83
N TYR A 158 -8.86 18.92 16.56
CA TYR A 158 -10.23 18.89 16.03
C TYR A 158 -11.03 17.71 16.59
N ASN A 159 -12.22 18.01 17.12
CA ASN A 159 -13.25 17.01 17.36
C ASN A 159 -14.04 16.74 16.07
N LEU A 160 -13.79 15.58 15.45
CA LEU A 160 -14.34 15.27 14.13
C LEU A 160 -15.87 15.09 14.13
N ASP A 161 -16.47 14.59 15.21
CA ASP A 161 -17.93 14.45 15.29
C ASP A 161 -18.62 15.81 15.42
N GLU A 162 -18.07 16.73 16.20
CA GLU A 162 -18.57 18.10 16.29
C GLU A 162 -18.43 18.83 14.94
N CYS A 163 -17.25 18.72 14.30
CA CYS A 163 -17.01 19.33 12.99
C CYS A 163 -17.94 18.76 11.91
N ALA A 164 -18.19 17.44 11.91
CA ALA A 164 -19.12 16.81 10.98
C ALA A 164 -20.57 17.25 11.22
N LYS A 165 -20.98 17.40 12.48
CA LYS A 165 -22.31 17.88 12.83
C LYS A 165 -22.52 19.32 12.39
N GLU A 166 -21.50 20.18 12.54
CA GLU A 166 -21.54 21.56 12.08
C GLU A 166 -21.58 21.67 10.54
N TYR A 167 -20.71 20.94 9.85
CA TYR A 167 -20.53 21.10 8.40
C TYR A 167 -21.55 20.30 7.56
N TRP A 168 -21.92 19.10 8.01
CA TRP A 168 -22.79 18.17 7.27
C TRP A 168 -24.13 17.87 7.96
N ASN A 169 -24.33 18.32 9.21
CA ASN A 169 -25.46 17.91 10.04
C ASN A 169 -25.58 16.37 10.20
N LYS A 170 -24.44 15.69 10.29
CA LYS A 170 -24.31 14.22 10.44
C LYS A 170 -23.23 13.89 11.47
N SER A 171 -23.26 12.69 12.05
CA SER A 171 -22.09 12.17 12.80
C SER A 171 -20.97 11.83 11.81
N TYR A 172 -19.73 11.99 12.26
CA TYR A 172 -18.55 11.75 11.42
C TYR A 172 -18.49 10.31 10.90
N LYS A 173 -18.93 9.33 11.71
CA LYS A 173 -18.94 7.91 11.31
C LYS A 173 -19.86 7.63 10.12
N ASP A 174 -20.93 8.42 9.97
CA ASP A 174 -21.98 8.23 8.96
C ASP A 174 -21.66 8.97 7.64
N LEU A 175 -20.57 9.74 7.60
CA LEU A 175 -20.10 10.41 6.40
C LEU A 175 -19.54 9.39 5.39
N SER A 176 -19.81 9.64 4.11
CA SER A 176 -19.16 8.95 2.99
C SER A 176 -17.65 9.23 2.95
N ILE A 177 -16.92 8.53 2.08
CA ILE A 177 -15.48 8.77 1.90
C ILE A 177 -15.22 10.18 1.36
N GLY A 178 -16.03 10.64 0.40
CA GLY A 178 -15.96 11.98 -0.14
C GLY A 178 -16.33 13.07 0.87
N GLU A 179 -17.38 12.87 1.68
CA GLU A 179 -17.78 13.81 2.72
C GLU A 179 -16.70 13.95 3.81
N LYS A 180 -16.09 12.84 4.24
CA LYS A 180 -14.92 12.86 5.14
C LYS A 180 -13.74 13.59 4.51
N TYR A 181 -13.42 13.25 3.26
CA TYR A 181 -12.30 13.85 2.56
C TYR A 181 -12.46 15.37 2.40
N GLU A 182 -13.66 15.83 2.04
CA GLU A 182 -13.97 17.26 1.93
C GLU A 182 -13.85 17.97 3.28
N LEU A 183 -14.51 17.45 4.32
CA LEU A 183 -14.46 18.03 5.66
C LEU A 183 -13.02 18.18 6.16
N LEU A 184 -12.21 17.12 6.04
CA LEU A 184 -10.83 17.14 6.51
C LEU A 184 -9.95 18.12 5.72
N ASN A 185 -10.16 18.25 4.41
CA ASN A 185 -9.47 19.28 3.62
C ASN A 185 -9.83 20.69 4.14
N GLU A 186 -11.11 20.96 4.35
CA GLU A 186 -11.58 22.26 4.87
C GLU A 186 -10.97 22.59 6.24
N LEU A 187 -10.97 21.64 7.17
CA LEU A 187 -10.40 21.84 8.51
C LEU A 187 -8.89 22.16 8.45
N LEU A 188 -8.12 21.36 7.71
CA LEU A 188 -6.68 21.54 7.62
C LEU A 188 -6.29 22.80 6.83
N LEU A 189 -7.01 23.14 5.77
CA LEU A 189 -6.81 24.38 5.03
C LEU A 189 -7.21 25.61 5.85
N ARG A 190 -8.23 25.51 6.72
CA ARG A 190 -8.58 26.56 7.68
C ARG A 190 -7.41 26.85 8.63
N ILE A 191 -6.77 25.81 9.19
CA ILE A 191 -5.56 25.98 10.01
C ILE A 191 -4.43 26.64 9.20
N LYS A 192 -4.13 26.12 8.01
CA LYS A 192 -3.12 26.71 7.12
C LYS A 192 -3.33 28.21 6.90
N LYS A 193 -4.58 28.63 6.65
CA LYS A 193 -4.94 30.05 6.43
C LYS A 193 -4.90 30.89 7.71
N SER A 194 -4.98 30.27 8.88
CA SER A 194 -5.01 30.95 10.19
C SER A 194 -3.62 31.19 10.79
N VAL A 195 -2.58 30.59 10.22
CA VAL A 195 -1.17 30.74 10.63
C VAL A 195 -0.46 31.64 9.62
N ASP A 196 0.15 32.72 10.08
CA ASP A 196 0.60 33.82 9.21
C ASP A 196 1.68 33.39 8.22
N ARG A 197 2.64 32.56 8.66
CA ARG A 197 3.65 31.95 7.77
C ARG A 197 3.08 30.99 6.74
N MET A 198 2.02 30.25 7.08
CA MET A 198 1.51 29.15 6.25
C MET A 198 0.46 29.58 5.22
N LYS A 199 -0.15 30.76 5.39
CA LYS A 199 -1.27 31.21 4.54
C LYS A 199 -0.92 31.22 3.05
N ASP A 200 0.31 31.60 2.71
CA ASP A 200 0.81 31.71 1.34
C ASP A 200 1.54 30.45 0.85
N TRP A 201 1.71 29.43 1.69
CA TRP A 201 2.31 28.17 1.26
C TRP A 201 1.44 27.47 0.21
N ASP A 202 2.05 26.75 -0.73
CA ASP A 202 1.29 25.82 -1.55
C ASP A 202 0.83 24.60 -0.73
N ASN A 203 -0.23 23.94 -1.17
CA ASN A 203 -0.82 22.82 -0.44
C ASN A 203 0.12 21.61 -0.34
N ALA A 204 1.06 21.43 -1.28
CA ALA A 204 2.03 20.36 -1.21
C ALA A 204 3.09 20.63 -0.14
N TYR A 205 3.56 21.88 -0.03
CA TYR A 205 4.47 22.29 1.03
C TYR A 205 3.82 22.20 2.42
N PHE A 206 2.57 22.64 2.56
CA PHE A 206 1.82 22.46 3.80
C PHE A 206 1.60 20.98 4.16
N ALA A 207 1.33 20.12 3.18
CA ALA A 207 1.25 18.68 3.44
C ALA A 207 2.59 18.12 3.98
N ARG A 208 3.74 18.54 3.42
CA ARG A 208 5.06 18.14 3.93
C ARG A 208 5.29 18.60 5.36
N PHE A 209 4.88 19.82 5.70
CA PHE A 209 4.91 20.31 7.07
C PHE A 209 4.10 19.42 8.03
N LEU A 210 2.89 19.01 7.66
CA LEU A 210 2.08 18.14 8.50
C LEU A 210 2.75 16.78 8.76
N TYR A 211 3.30 16.15 7.72
CA TYR A 211 4.04 14.88 7.87
C TYR A 211 5.33 15.02 8.68
N HIS A 212 6.03 16.15 8.56
CA HIS A 212 7.22 16.43 9.34
C HIS A 212 6.87 16.66 10.81
N THR A 213 5.87 17.49 11.06
CA THR A 213 5.45 17.90 12.42
C THR A 213 4.77 16.79 13.20
N TYR A 214 3.96 15.98 12.50
CA TYR A 214 3.17 14.90 13.06
C TYR A 214 3.53 13.60 12.33
N PRO A 215 4.71 13.01 12.62
CA PRO A 215 5.17 11.84 11.89
C PRO A 215 4.25 10.65 12.13
N ILE A 216 3.71 10.10 11.04
CA ILE A 216 2.90 8.88 11.09
C ILE A 216 3.82 7.71 11.37
N LYS A 217 3.84 7.26 12.62
CA LYS A 217 4.55 6.04 13.02
C LYS A 217 3.89 4.86 12.32
N LYS A 218 4.53 4.30 11.29
CA LYS A 218 4.24 2.92 10.90
C LYS A 218 4.51 2.07 12.14
N LEU A 219 3.54 1.27 12.57
CA LEU A 219 3.81 0.15 13.47
C LEU A 219 4.82 -0.74 12.74
N SER A 220 6.12 -0.52 12.97
CA SER A 220 7.14 -1.45 12.54
C SER A 220 6.89 -2.73 13.32
N LYS A 221 6.43 -3.79 12.66
CA LYS A 221 6.73 -5.12 13.18
C LYS A 221 8.26 -5.15 13.35
N MET A 222 8.74 -5.18 14.58
CA MET A 222 10.16 -5.34 14.86
C MET A 222 10.57 -6.70 14.28
N ILE A 223 11.22 -6.70 13.12
CA ILE A 223 11.94 -7.88 12.65
C ILE A 223 13.38 -7.70 13.15
N PRO A 224 13.85 -8.49 14.13
CA PRO A 224 15.23 -8.41 14.57
C PRO A 224 16.15 -8.77 13.40
N LYS A 225 17.09 -7.88 13.06
CA LYS A 225 18.14 -8.17 12.08
C LYS A 225 19.07 -9.26 12.65
N LYS A 226 18.77 -10.53 12.40
CA LYS A 226 19.76 -11.62 12.57
C LYS A 226 20.79 -11.52 11.45
N ALA A 227 22.07 -11.64 11.82
CA ALA A 227 23.17 -11.62 10.87
C ALA A 227 23.10 -12.83 9.93
N ILE A 228 22.96 -12.55 8.62
CA ILE A 228 22.85 -13.56 7.56
C ILE A 228 24.25 -14.03 7.18
N LYS A 229 24.51 -15.34 7.29
CA LYS A 229 25.72 -15.97 6.71
C LYS A 229 25.41 -16.42 5.28
N PRO A 230 26.30 -16.16 4.31
CA PRO A 230 26.17 -16.74 2.98
C PRO A 230 26.45 -18.25 3.04
N LEU A 231 25.56 -19.04 2.45
CA LEU A 231 25.81 -20.45 2.11
C LEU A 231 26.44 -20.52 0.72
N ILE A 232 27.34 -21.48 0.52
CA ILE A 232 28.07 -21.68 -0.73
C ILE A 232 27.12 -22.15 -1.85
N GLN A 233 27.43 -21.68 -3.07
CA GLN A 233 26.68 -21.82 -4.32
C GLN A 233 26.33 -23.26 -4.68
N GLU A 234 25.06 -23.63 -4.63
CA GLU A 234 24.35 -24.55 -5.57
C GLU A 234 22.81 -24.49 -5.40
N TRP A 235 22.28 -23.57 -4.59
CA TRP A 235 20.86 -23.55 -4.23
C TRP A 235 20.14 -22.38 -4.89
N ARG A 236 18.83 -22.53 -5.11
CA ARG A 236 17.98 -21.49 -5.71
C ARG A 236 17.75 -20.27 -4.80
N MET A 237 18.26 -20.30 -3.57
CA MET A 237 18.39 -19.16 -2.66
C MET A 237 19.87 -18.91 -2.33
N LEU A 238 20.29 -17.64 -2.38
CA LEU A 238 21.66 -17.22 -2.08
C LEU A 238 21.99 -17.24 -0.56
N PHE A 239 20.96 -17.21 0.29
CA PHE A 239 21.10 -17.12 1.74
C PHE A 239 20.21 -18.17 2.42
N GLU A 240 20.58 -18.58 3.64
CA GLU A 240 19.73 -19.41 4.49
C GLU A 240 18.34 -18.77 4.68
N PRO A 241 17.27 -19.58 4.76
CA PRO A 241 16.01 -19.07 5.25
C PRO A 241 16.22 -18.54 6.68
N ILE A 242 15.46 -17.51 7.06
CA ILE A 242 15.55 -16.89 8.39
C ILE A 242 14.24 -17.03 9.18
N ASP A 243 13.22 -17.63 8.55
CA ASP A 243 11.87 -17.85 9.06
C ASP A 243 11.19 -19.01 8.31
N GLU A 244 9.98 -19.39 8.75
CA GLU A 244 9.11 -20.42 8.16
C GLU A 244 8.77 -20.15 6.70
N LEU A 245 8.61 -18.87 6.31
CA LEU A 245 8.28 -18.51 4.93
C LEU A 245 9.45 -18.86 3.98
N GLY A 246 10.69 -18.67 4.44
CA GLY A 246 11.87 -19.14 3.72
C GLY A 246 11.91 -20.66 3.56
N VAL A 247 11.51 -21.40 4.61
CA VAL A 247 11.40 -22.86 4.58
C VAL A 247 10.31 -23.30 3.60
N ALA A 248 9.14 -22.67 3.64
CA ALA A 248 8.05 -22.90 2.70
C ALA A 248 8.48 -22.71 1.24
N PHE A 249 9.29 -21.67 0.97
CA PHE A 249 9.81 -21.40 -0.35
C PHE A 249 10.80 -22.49 -0.81
N LEU A 250 11.71 -22.93 0.05
CA LEU A 250 12.62 -24.04 -0.25
C LEU A 250 11.87 -25.34 -0.48
N PHE A 251 10.91 -25.68 0.40
CA PHE A 251 10.05 -26.83 0.23
C PHE A 251 9.31 -26.77 -1.12
N ALA A 252 8.70 -25.64 -1.47
CA ALA A 252 8.01 -25.48 -2.76
C ALA A 252 8.94 -25.64 -3.99
N MET A 253 10.24 -25.37 -3.86
CA MET A 253 11.20 -25.61 -4.94
C MET A 253 11.66 -27.07 -5.03
N TYR A 254 11.66 -27.80 -3.92
CA TYR A 254 12.28 -29.13 -3.80
C TYR A 254 11.30 -30.25 -3.41
N HIS A 255 10.00 -29.98 -3.26
CA HIS A 255 9.00 -30.92 -2.73
C HIS A 255 9.01 -32.27 -3.47
N LYS A 256 9.16 -32.26 -4.80
CA LYS A 256 9.25 -33.50 -5.60
C LYS A 256 10.46 -34.35 -5.23
N GLU A 257 11.60 -33.70 -5.03
CA GLU A 257 12.87 -34.33 -4.69
C GLU A 257 12.85 -34.84 -3.24
N LEU A 258 12.07 -34.20 -2.38
CA LEU A 258 11.81 -34.62 -1.00
C LEU A 258 10.83 -35.81 -0.90
N GLY A 259 10.29 -36.28 -2.03
CA GLY A 259 9.37 -37.43 -2.07
C GLY A 259 7.89 -37.06 -2.08
N PHE A 260 7.55 -35.78 -2.30
CA PHE A 260 6.17 -35.28 -2.40
C PHE A 260 5.88 -34.79 -3.83
N PRO A 261 5.65 -35.68 -4.81
CA PRO A 261 5.49 -35.32 -6.22
C PRO A 261 4.40 -34.29 -6.51
N TYR A 262 3.33 -34.26 -5.71
CA TYR A 262 2.20 -33.34 -5.90
C TYR A 262 1.82 -32.64 -4.60
N ILE A 263 1.68 -31.31 -4.65
CA ILE A 263 1.07 -30.53 -3.58
C ILE A 263 -0.42 -30.40 -3.89
N VAL A 264 -1.29 -30.83 -2.98
CA VAL A 264 -2.75 -30.80 -3.12
C VAL A 264 -3.30 -29.46 -2.64
N LYS A 265 -2.81 -28.99 -1.48
CA LYS A 265 -3.30 -27.79 -0.81
C LYS A 265 -2.19 -27.14 0.00
N VAL A 266 -2.20 -25.80 0.02
CA VAL A 266 -1.45 -24.99 0.98
C VAL A 266 -2.47 -24.21 1.82
N SER A 267 -2.25 -24.17 3.13
CA SER A 267 -3.11 -23.62 4.16
C SER A 267 -2.40 -22.50 4.91
N ASN A 268 -3.15 -21.64 5.58
CA ASN A 268 -2.64 -20.68 6.58
C ASN A 268 -3.04 -21.09 8.00
N LYS A 269 -3.42 -22.36 8.16
CA LYS A 269 -3.82 -23.02 9.38
C LYS A 269 -3.17 -24.40 9.36
N PHE A 270 -2.68 -24.82 10.52
CA PHE A 270 -2.18 -26.15 10.77
C PHE A 270 -3.13 -27.25 10.24
N PRO A 271 -2.63 -28.27 9.52
CA PRO A 271 -1.28 -28.35 8.94
C PRO A 271 -1.13 -27.46 7.68
N ASP A 272 0.07 -26.91 7.47
CA ASP A 272 0.37 -25.97 6.39
C ASP A 272 0.17 -26.54 4.97
N VAL A 273 0.49 -27.81 4.77
CA VAL A 273 0.46 -28.43 3.44
C VAL A 273 -0.23 -29.79 3.47
N THR A 274 -1.03 -30.05 2.45
CA THR A 274 -1.47 -31.41 2.08
C THR A 274 -0.79 -31.79 0.78
N ALA A 275 -0.11 -32.93 0.74
CA ALA A 275 0.63 -33.42 -0.42
C ALA A 275 0.28 -34.89 -0.71
N ILE A 276 0.64 -35.34 -1.92
CA ILE A 276 0.70 -36.76 -2.26
C ILE A 276 2.15 -37.18 -2.21
N ASP A 277 2.47 -38.20 -1.41
CA ASP A 277 3.81 -38.75 -1.30
C ASP A 277 4.16 -39.66 -2.50
N LYS A 278 5.38 -40.18 -2.53
CA LYS A 278 5.86 -41.07 -3.60
C LYS A 278 5.12 -42.41 -3.68
N ASN A 279 4.42 -42.82 -2.62
CA ASN A 279 3.62 -44.04 -2.57
C ASN A 279 2.18 -43.80 -3.05
N GLY A 280 1.81 -42.53 -3.27
CA GLY A 280 0.46 -42.14 -3.68
C GLY A 280 -0.47 -41.85 -2.50
N GLU A 281 0.06 -41.75 -1.28
CA GLU A 281 -0.72 -41.48 -0.06
C GLU A 281 -0.88 -39.98 0.17
N SER A 282 -2.05 -39.57 0.67
CA SER A 282 -2.31 -38.19 1.07
C SER A 282 -1.72 -37.96 2.45
N VAL A 283 -0.78 -37.02 2.55
CA VAL A 283 -0.03 -36.72 3.77
C VAL A 283 -0.14 -35.24 4.13
N THR A 284 -0.07 -34.92 5.42
CA THR A 284 -0.03 -33.57 5.96
C THR A 284 1.38 -33.19 6.40
N ILE A 285 1.76 -31.94 6.16
CA ILE A 285 3.10 -31.44 6.41
C ILE A 285 2.99 -30.08 7.10
N GLU A 286 3.70 -29.92 8.21
CA GLU A 286 3.93 -28.62 8.86
C GLU A 286 5.30 -28.06 8.48
N LEU A 287 5.36 -26.76 8.19
CA LEU A 287 6.57 -26.07 7.77
C LEU A 287 7.09 -25.20 8.90
N GLU A 288 8.23 -25.59 9.47
CA GLU A 288 8.77 -24.91 10.65
C GLU A 288 10.16 -24.35 10.39
N TYR A 289 10.55 -23.29 11.11
CA TYR A 289 11.96 -22.86 11.03
C TYR A 289 12.87 -23.87 11.74
N ARG A 290 12.52 -24.26 12.98
CA ARG A 290 13.18 -25.34 13.74
C ARG A 290 12.19 -26.45 14.07
N ALA A 291 12.69 -27.68 14.19
CA ALA A 291 11.82 -28.79 14.62
C ALA A 291 11.20 -28.53 16.01
N SER A 292 11.90 -27.84 16.91
CA SER A 292 11.36 -27.43 18.22
C SER A 292 10.23 -26.41 18.16
N ASP A 293 10.10 -25.63 17.08
CA ASP A 293 9.04 -24.62 16.92
C ASP A 293 7.65 -25.30 16.83
N PHE A 294 7.57 -26.48 16.21
CA PHE A 294 6.36 -27.32 16.20
C PHE A 294 5.81 -27.59 17.61
N ILE A 295 6.70 -27.89 18.55
CA ILE A 295 6.37 -28.15 19.95
C ILE A 295 5.96 -26.84 20.64
N ALA A 296 6.71 -25.75 20.38
CA ALA A 296 6.45 -24.44 20.97
C ALA A 296 5.10 -23.85 20.53
N HIS A 297 4.66 -24.14 19.30
CA HIS A 297 3.36 -23.75 18.76
C HIS A 297 2.19 -24.58 19.30
N GLY A 298 2.47 -25.68 20.00
CA GLY A 298 1.45 -26.52 20.64
C GLY A 298 0.63 -27.36 19.64
N HIS A 299 1.24 -27.73 18.51
CA HIS A 299 0.59 -28.57 17.50
C HIS A 299 0.39 -30.01 17.99
N ALA A 300 -0.74 -30.60 17.60
CA ALA A 300 -1.08 -31.98 17.92
C ALA A 300 -0.20 -32.92 17.09
N GLN A 301 0.51 -33.84 17.75
CA GLN A 301 1.48 -34.74 17.12
C GLN A 301 0.83 -35.78 16.20
N ASP A 302 -0.44 -36.11 16.42
CA ASP A 302 -1.23 -37.08 15.69
C ASP A 302 -2.02 -36.50 14.51
N GLU A 303 -1.98 -35.18 14.32
CA GLU A 303 -2.67 -34.48 13.23
C GLU A 303 -1.73 -34.08 12.07
N CYS A 304 -0.46 -34.49 12.13
CA CYS A 304 0.56 -34.16 11.15
C CYS A 304 1.46 -35.36 10.82
N ASP A 305 1.67 -35.68 9.54
CA ASP A 305 2.53 -36.79 9.14
C ASP A 305 4.01 -36.40 9.10
N TYR A 306 4.33 -35.17 8.67
CA TYR A 306 5.70 -34.68 8.50
C TYR A 306 5.93 -33.28 9.08
N ILE A 307 7.11 -33.07 9.65
CA ILE A 307 7.64 -31.73 9.92
C ILE A 307 8.77 -31.47 8.93
N VAL A 308 8.59 -30.52 8.03
CA VAL A 308 9.67 -30.04 7.16
C VAL A 308 10.24 -28.77 7.77
N CYS A 309 11.48 -28.82 8.24
CA CYS A 309 12.14 -27.69 8.90
C CYS A 309 13.45 -27.28 8.25
N TRP A 310 13.94 -26.07 8.55
CA TRP A 310 15.30 -25.69 8.16
C TRP A 310 16.33 -26.53 8.91
N GLU A 311 16.24 -26.55 10.24
CA GLU A 311 17.19 -27.23 11.13
C GLU A 311 16.45 -28.10 12.14
N ASN A 312 16.89 -29.34 12.30
CA ASN A 312 16.43 -30.21 13.38
C ASN A 312 17.31 -30.00 14.61
N ASP A 313 16.76 -29.36 15.63
CA ASP A 313 17.42 -29.06 16.91
C ASP A 313 16.96 -29.94 18.07
N LEU A 314 16.20 -31.01 17.78
CA LEU A 314 15.77 -31.98 18.78
C LEU A 314 16.85 -33.06 19.00
N GLU A 315 17.17 -33.35 20.26
CA GLU A 315 18.21 -34.32 20.63
C GLU A 315 17.78 -35.79 20.41
N ALA A 316 16.47 -36.07 20.43
CA ALA A 316 15.91 -37.40 20.19
C ALA A 316 14.52 -37.32 19.56
N ALA A 317 14.21 -38.27 18.68
CA ALA A 317 12.86 -38.43 18.16
C ALA A 317 11.95 -38.96 19.29
N LEU A 318 10.85 -38.26 19.55
CA LEU A 318 9.83 -38.70 20.49
C LEU A 318 8.99 -39.81 19.84
N GLU A 319 8.57 -40.80 20.62
CA GLU A 319 7.69 -41.87 20.13
C GLU A 319 6.34 -41.30 19.69
N GLY A 320 5.87 -41.64 18.49
CA GLY A 320 4.63 -41.09 17.91
C GLY A 320 4.77 -39.68 17.31
N PHE A 321 5.98 -39.13 17.23
CA PHE A 321 6.22 -37.81 16.64
C PHE A 321 6.21 -37.85 15.10
N PRO A 322 5.76 -36.77 14.42
CA PRO A 322 5.81 -36.70 12.97
C PRO A 322 7.21 -36.90 12.39
N GLN A 323 7.30 -37.39 11.16
CA GLN A 323 8.60 -37.60 10.52
C GLN A 323 9.27 -36.25 10.21
N ILE A 324 10.47 -36.03 10.73
CA ILE A 324 11.22 -34.77 10.53
C ILE A 324 12.08 -34.86 9.26
N ILE A 325 11.96 -33.84 8.41
CA ILE A 325 12.80 -33.61 7.23
C ILE A 325 13.52 -32.27 7.40
N ALA A 326 14.79 -32.32 7.79
CA ALA A 326 15.65 -31.14 7.87
C ALA A 326 16.20 -30.78 6.49
N LEU A 327 15.73 -29.66 5.92
CA LEU A 327 16.15 -29.20 4.60
C LEU A 327 17.65 -28.87 4.55
N LYS A 328 18.23 -28.35 5.64
CA LYS A 328 19.66 -28.01 5.70
C LYS A 328 20.55 -29.22 5.48
N ASP A 329 20.17 -30.38 5.99
CA ASP A 329 20.94 -31.61 5.82
C ASP A 329 20.67 -32.22 4.44
N LYS A 330 19.40 -32.29 4.04
CA LYS A 330 18.99 -32.82 2.73
C LYS A 330 19.59 -32.06 1.55
N LEU A 331 19.76 -30.75 1.67
CA LEU A 331 20.36 -29.93 0.62
C LEU A 331 21.90 -29.93 0.67
N LYS A 332 22.53 -30.22 1.81
CA LYS A 332 23.98 -30.42 1.92
C LYS A 332 24.44 -31.76 1.35
N GLU A 333 23.63 -32.81 1.43
CA GLU A 333 23.92 -34.11 0.80
C GLU A 333 24.03 -34.02 -0.74
N ARG A 334 23.69 -32.88 -1.35
CA ARG A 334 23.71 -32.64 -2.81
C ARG A 334 24.99 -31.96 -3.30
N SER A 335 25.78 -31.38 -2.41
CA SER A 335 27.06 -30.71 -2.69
C SER A 335 28.23 -31.61 -2.30
#